data_AF-A0A6C0EN30-F1
#
_entry.id   AF-A0A6C0EN30-F1
#
_cell.length_a   1.000
_cell.length_b   1.000
_cell.length_c   1.000
_cell.angle_alpha   90.00
_cell.angle_beta   90.00
_cell.angle_gamma   90.00
#
_symmetry.space_group_name_H-M   'P 1'
#
loop_
_entity.id
_entity.type
_entity.pdbx_description
1 polymer ?
#
loop_
_entity_poly.entity_id
_entity_poly.type
_entity_poly.pdbx_seq_one_letter_code
_entity_poly.pdbx_strand_id
1 'polypeptide(L)'
;MNTQKFVSDFIAEFTSHPECYEDVVDLLDCTLDDIVSYNTIEENKKIIFEYSGGVSIAMTLHEEHLGSMDELYSNVELMYQRLAFVSLFVKLYPIVDAAISDHCTFAIFAHSFKVELLSNDDYYEGDMSMLIGEIISTNSQDVNKQIISDYYVDYGMVQNLSAMIVQQLAFIALFSILNREVGPSVVR
;
A
#
# COMPACT_ATOMS: atom_id res chain seq x y z
N MET A 1 -11.99 8.14 -16.98
CA MET A 1 -10.61 8.02 -16.43
C MET A 1 -10.21 6.55 -16.44
N ASN A 2 -8.94 6.18 -16.65
CA ASN A 2 -8.53 4.76 -16.50
C ASN A 2 -8.17 4.49 -15.03
N THR A 3 -9.07 3.82 -14.31
CA THR A 3 -8.93 3.52 -12.87
C THR A 3 -7.66 2.73 -12.55
N GLN A 4 -7.29 1.74 -13.35
CA GLN A 4 -6.09 0.94 -13.08
C GLN A 4 -4.82 1.77 -13.21
N LYS A 5 -4.75 2.61 -14.24
CA LYS A 5 -3.62 3.52 -14.43
C LYS A 5 -3.54 4.53 -13.30
N PHE A 6 -4.68 5.14 -12.92
CA PHE A 6 -4.74 6.08 -11.80
C PHE A 6 -4.21 5.45 -10.51
N VAL A 7 -4.71 4.26 -10.13
CA VAL A 7 -4.27 3.58 -8.91
C VAL A 7 -2.78 3.26 -8.95
N SER A 8 -2.26 2.79 -10.08
CA SER A 8 -0.82 2.50 -10.24
C SER A 8 0.04 3.76 -10.09
N ASP A 9 -0.35 4.86 -10.76
CA ASP A 9 0.40 6.13 -10.71
C ASP A 9 0.33 6.73 -9.28
N PHE A 10 -0.83 6.63 -8.63
CA PHE A 10 -1.05 7.09 -7.25
C PHE A 10 -0.17 6.35 -6.24
N ILE A 11 -0.14 5.01 -6.31
CA ILE A 11 0.69 4.19 -5.40
C ILE A 11 2.17 4.50 -5.61
N ALA A 12 2.60 4.69 -6.86
CA ALA A 12 3.99 5.05 -7.14
C ALA A 12 4.37 6.39 -6.49
N GLU A 13 3.51 7.40 -6.57
CA GLU A 13 3.72 8.70 -5.92
C GLU A 13 3.78 8.56 -4.38
N PHE A 14 2.78 7.91 -3.79
CA PHE A 14 2.68 7.73 -2.34
C PHE A 14 3.90 6.98 -1.76
N THR A 15 4.36 5.94 -2.45
CA THR A 15 5.51 5.13 -2.00
C THR A 15 6.86 5.78 -2.26
N SER A 16 6.96 6.71 -3.21
CA SER A 16 8.22 7.40 -3.52
C SER A 16 8.53 8.55 -2.56
N HIS A 17 7.50 9.11 -1.91
CA HIS A 17 7.60 10.29 -1.05
C HIS A 17 6.83 10.13 0.27
N PRO A 18 7.14 9.10 1.10
CA PRO A 18 6.43 8.88 2.37
C PRO A 18 6.62 10.03 3.37
N GLU A 19 7.60 10.91 3.18
CA GLU A 19 7.83 12.11 3.99
C GLU A 19 6.87 13.27 3.69
N CYS A 20 6.19 13.23 2.54
CA CYS A 20 5.36 14.35 2.06
C CYS A 20 3.89 14.26 2.48
N TYR A 21 3.43 13.09 2.91
CA TYR A 21 2.01 12.81 3.16
C TYR A 21 1.84 12.11 4.51
N GLU A 22 0.94 12.61 5.37
CA GLU A 22 0.71 12.00 6.69
C GLU A 22 -0.02 10.67 6.56
N ASP A 23 -0.99 10.59 5.64
CA ASP A 23 -1.67 9.36 5.27
C ASP A 23 -2.11 9.31 3.80
N VAL A 24 -2.70 8.17 3.41
CA VAL A 24 -3.21 7.94 2.06
C VAL A 24 -4.41 8.83 1.70
N VAL A 25 -5.19 9.22 2.71
CA VAL A 25 -6.40 10.02 2.53
C VAL A 25 -6.01 11.42 2.09
N ASP A 26 -4.98 12.01 2.70
CA ASP A 26 -4.50 13.36 2.38
C ASP A 26 -4.05 13.49 0.92
N LEU A 27 -3.23 12.55 0.44
CA LEU A 27 -2.77 12.56 -0.95
C LEU A 27 -3.94 12.32 -1.91
N LEU A 28 -4.88 11.42 -1.55
CA LEU A 28 -6.05 11.14 -2.38
C LEU A 28 -6.98 12.35 -2.46
N ASP A 29 -7.20 13.03 -1.34
CA ASP A 29 -8.00 14.26 -1.26
C ASP A 29 -7.40 15.33 -2.18
N CYS A 30 -6.11 15.65 -2.01
CA CYS A 30 -5.42 16.66 -2.83
C CYS A 30 -5.47 16.31 -4.33
N THR A 31 -5.16 15.05 -4.67
CA THR A 31 -5.12 14.60 -6.07
C THR A 31 -6.49 14.70 -6.74
N LEU A 32 -7.55 14.30 -6.03
CA LEU A 32 -8.91 14.34 -6.56
C LEU A 32 -9.44 15.77 -6.63
N ASP A 33 -9.14 16.61 -5.63
CA ASP A 33 -9.54 18.03 -5.61
C ASP A 33 -8.91 18.79 -6.78
N ASP A 34 -7.63 18.54 -7.07
CA ASP A 34 -6.95 19.08 -8.26
C ASP A 34 -7.65 18.63 -9.55
N ILE A 35 -7.91 17.32 -9.71
CA ILE A 35 -8.55 16.77 -10.90
C ILE A 35 -9.91 17.45 -11.15
N VAL A 36 -10.77 17.54 -10.13
CA VAL A 36 -12.12 18.08 -10.33
C VAL A 36 -12.13 19.59 -10.47
N SER A 37 -11.18 20.29 -9.84
CA SER A 37 -11.08 21.75 -9.88
C SER A 37 -10.66 22.27 -11.25
N TYR A 38 -9.86 21.51 -12.00
CA TYR A 38 -9.45 21.86 -13.37
C TYR A 38 -10.43 21.40 -14.46
N ASN A 39 -11.46 20.63 -14.10
CA ASN A 39 -12.47 20.17 -15.04
C ASN A 39 -13.55 21.22 -15.29
N THR A 40 -14.10 21.19 -16.50
CA THR A 40 -15.36 21.87 -16.80
C THR A 40 -16.54 21.20 -16.10
N ILE A 41 -17.66 21.92 -15.96
CA ILE A 41 -18.92 21.37 -15.40
C ILE A 41 -19.35 20.08 -16.12
N GLU A 42 -19.22 20.02 -17.45
CA GLU A 42 -19.62 18.85 -18.23
C GLU A 42 -18.70 17.65 -18.02
N GLU A 43 -17.42 17.87 -17.76
CA GLU A 43 -16.49 16.80 -17.37
C GLU A 43 -16.82 16.27 -15.97
N ASN A 44 -17.08 17.16 -15.02
CA ASN A 44 -17.50 16.76 -13.67
C ASN A 44 -18.85 16.02 -13.68
N LYS A 45 -19.81 16.40 -14.53
CA LYS A 45 -21.05 15.65 -14.74
C LYS A 45 -20.82 14.23 -15.27
N LYS A 46 -19.88 14.06 -16.21
CA LYS A 46 -19.52 12.73 -16.72
C LYS A 46 -18.95 11.85 -15.61
N ILE A 47 -18.07 12.40 -14.78
CA ILE A 47 -17.50 11.71 -13.61
C ILE A 47 -18.62 11.28 -12.65
N ILE A 48 -19.53 12.20 -12.29
CA ILE A 48 -20.66 11.91 -11.42
C ILE A 48 -21.51 10.76 -11.97
N PHE A 49 -21.78 10.77 -13.27
CA PHE A 49 -22.57 9.71 -13.90
C PHE A 49 -21.82 8.37 -13.93
N GLU A 50 -20.53 8.38 -14.26
CA GLU A 50 -19.69 7.18 -14.35
C GLU A 50 -19.48 6.51 -12.98
N TYR A 51 -19.27 7.30 -11.92
CA TYR A 51 -18.89 6.77 -10.60
C TYR A 51 -20.05 6.66 -9.60
N SER A 52 -21.08 7.50 -9.72
CA SER A 52 -22.24 7.51 -8.81
C SER A 52 -23.56 7.17 -9.49
N GLY A 53 -23.61 7.08 -10.83
CA GLY A 53 -24.84 6.82 -11.56
C GLY A 53 -25.78 8.03 -11.71
N GLY A 54 -25.36 9.21 -11.24
CA GLY A 54 -26.09 10.46 -11.43
C GLY A 54 -25.98 11.44 -10.27
N VAL A 55 -26.43 12.67 -10.52
CA VAL A 55 -26.34 13.81 -9.59
C VAL A 55 -27.08 13.55 -8.28
N SER A 56 -28.28 12.97 -8.34
CA SER A 56 -29.06 12.70 -7.13
C SER A 56 -28.34 11.77 -6.16
N ILE A 57 -27.66 10.73 -6.67
CA ILE A 57 -26.93 9.78 -5.82
C ILE A 57 -25.68 10.46 -5.26
N ALA A 58 -24.96 11.23 -6.07
CA ALA A 58 -23.80 11.99 -5.62
C ALA A 58 -24.14 13.01 -4.52
N MET A 59 -25.32 13.64 -4.58
CA MET A 59 -25.79 14.55 -3.52
C MET A 59 -26.02 13.81 -2.21
N THR A 60 -26.64 12.63 -2.25
CA THR A 60 -26.81 11.78 -1.07
C THR A 60 -25.46 11.38 -0.48
N LEU A 61 -24.50 10.96 -1.32
CA LEU A 61 -23.14 10.62 -0.88
C LEU A 61 -22.44 11.83 -0.23
N HIS A 62 -22.61 13.03 -0.79
CA HIS A 62 -22.06 14.24 -0.20
C HIS A 62 -22.66 14.51 1.17
N GLU A 63 -23.98 14.45 1.31
CA GLU A 63 -24.66 14.67 2.60
C GLU A 63 -24.24 13.63 3.65
N GLU A 64 -24.06 12.37 3.25
CA GLU A 64 -23.63 11.28 4.13
C GLU A 64 -22.18 11.42 4.61
N HIS A 65 -21.28 11.94 3.78
CA HIS A 65 -19.83 11.92 4.06
C HIS A 65 -19.21 13.29 4.36
N LEU A 66 -19.73 14.37 3.80
CA LEU A 66 -19.15 15.72 3.87
C LEU A 66 -20.10 16.76 4.49
N GLY A 67 -21.39 16.44 4.63
CA GLY A 67 -22.40 17.31 5.26
C GLY A 67 -23.23 18.12 4.27
N SER A 68 -23.89 19.17 4.78
CA SER A 68 -24.93 19.90 4.04
C SER A 68 -24.41 20.54 2.74
N MET A 69 -25.24 20.46 1.69
CA MET A 69 -25.02 21.09 0.39
C MET A 69 -25.51 22.56 0.33
N ASP A 70 -26.12 23.08 1.41
CA ASP A 70 -26.83 24.37 1.39
C ASP A 70 -25.94 25.54 0.92
N GLU A 71 -24.66 25.51 1.28
CA GLU A 71 -23.68 26.54 0.91
C GLU A 71 -23.22 26.43 -0.56
N LEU A 72 -23.29 25.22 -1.15
CA LEU A 72 -22.80 24.91 -2.48
C LEU A 72 -23.78 25.31 -3.59
N TYR A 73 -25.08 25.41 -3.30
CA TYR A 73 -26.09 25.85 -4.28
C TYR A 73 -25.85 27.27 -4.82
N SER A 74 -25.09 28.08 -4.08
CA SER A 74 -24.71 29.44 -4.49
C SER A 74 -23.73 29.47 -5.66
N ASN A 75 -22.97 28.38 -5.89
CA ASN A 75 -22.01 28.25 -6.97
C ASN A 75 -22.12 26.89 -7.64
N VAL A 76 -22.76 26.87 -8.82
CA VAL A 76 -23.01 25.66 -9.59
C VAL A 76 -21.72 24.92 -9.97
N GLU A 77 -20.64 25.65 -10.26
CA GLU A 77 -19.35 25.04 -10.62
C GLU A 77 -18.77 24.28 -9.43
N LEU A 78 -18.70 24.96 -8.27
CA LEU A 78 -18.23 24.36 -7.02
C LEU A 78 -19.10 23.17 -6.59
N MET A 79 -20.42 23.26 -6.78
CA MET A 79 -21.33 22.15 -6.54
C MET A 79 -20.96 20.92 -7.37
N TYR A 80 -20.76 21.08 -8.68
CA TYR A 80 -20.39 19.94 -9.54
C TYR A 80 -18.97 19.41 -9.24
N GLN A 81 -18.03 20.27 -8.86
CA GLN A 81 -16.71 19.85 -8.39
C GLN A 81 -16.82 18.97 -7.15
N ARG A 82 -17.55 19.42 -6.11
CA ARG A 82 -17.73 18.65 -4.86
C ARG A 82 -18.48 17.34 -5.08
N LEU A 83 -19.49 17.32 -5.94
CA LEU A 83 -20.21 16.10 -6.29
C LEU A 83 -19.33 15.12 -7.09
N ALA A 84 -18.50 15.60 -8.01
CA ALA A 84 -17.55 14.76 -8.73
C ALA A 84 -16.46 14.22 -7.79
N PHE A 85 -15.97 15.06 -6.88
CA PHE A 85 -14.99 14.69 -5.86
C PHE A 85 -15.50 13.52 -5.02
N VAL A 86 -16.66 13.66 -4.36
CA VAL A 86 -17.18 12.61 -3.47
C VAL A 86 -17.49 11.33 -4.24
N SER A 87 -17.94 11.45 -5.49
CA SER A 87 -18.19 10.31 -6.38
C SER A 87 -16.91 9.52 -6.67
N LEU A 88 -15.80 10.21 -6.91
CA LEU A 88 -14.50 9.58 -7.10
C LEU A 88 -13.97 9.01 -5.79
N PHE A 89 -13.99 9.79 -4.73
CA PHE A 89 -13.40 9.43 -3.44
C PHE A 89 -14.02 8.14 -2.88
N VAL A 90 -15.35 8.07 -2.78
CA VAL A 90 -16.07 6.90 -2.26
C VAL A 90 -15.79 5.63 -3.09
N LYS A 91 -15.52 5.76 -4.39
CA LYS A 91 -15.25 4.63 -5.27
C LYS A 91 -13.78 4.23 -5.33
N LEU A 92 -12.86 5.18 -5.28
CA LEU A 92 -11.44 4.95 -5.45
C LEU A 92 -10.75 4.63 -4.13
N TYR A 93 -11.15 5.27 -3.03
CA TYR A 93 -10.52 5.08 -1.73
C TYR A 93 -10.42 3.60 -1.33
N PRO A 94 -11.48 2.76 -1.39
CA PRO A 94 -11.37 1.35 -1.03
C PRO A 94 -10.41 0.55 -1.93
N ILE A 95 -10.26 0.95 -3.20
CA ILE A 95 -9.38 0.29 -4.16
C ILE A 95 -7.93 0.66 -3.88
N VAL A 96 -7.68 1.95 -3.62
CA VAL A 96 -6.37 2.49 -3.29
C VAL A 96 -5.90 1.95 -1.94
N ASP A 97 -6.76 1.96 -0.92
CA ASP A 97 -6.48 1.43 0.41
C ASP A 97 -6.13 -0.06 0.36
N ALA A 98 -6.90 -0.88 -0.37
CA ALA A 98 -6.58 -2.30 -0.54
C ALA A 98 -5.22 -2.50 -1.25
N ALA A 99 -4.96 -1.77 -2.32
CA ALA A 99 -3.71 -1.89 -3.07
C ALA A 99 -2.50 -1.40 -2.26
N ILE A 100 -2.66 -0.36 -1.44
CA ILE A 100 -1.63 0.11 -0.52
C ILE A 100 -1.45 -0.88 0.63
N SER A 101 -2.52 -1.46 1.18
CA SER A 101 -2.40 -2.52 2.18
C SER A 101 -1.57 -3.70 1.66
N ASP A 102 -1.79 -4.10 0.39
CA ASP A 102 -1.03 -5.14 -0.30
C ASP A 102 0.45 -4.74 -0.60
N HIS A 103 0.73 -3.45 -0.83
CA HIS A 103 2.07 -2.94 -1.14
C HIS A 103 2.89 -2.51 0.10
N CYS A 104 2.26 -1.91 1.09
CA CYS A 104 2.87 -1.37 2.32
C CYS A 104 3.09 -2.42 3.40
N THR A 105 2.36 -3.56 3.39
CA THR A 105 2.59 -4.65 4.36
C THR A 105 4.02 -5.17 4.36
N PHE A 106 4.73 -5.02 3.23
CA PHE A 106 6.08 -5.56 3.10
C PHE A 106 7.17 -4.50 2.91
N ALA A 107 6.92 -3.41 2.18
CA ALA A 107 7.93 -2.35 2.00
C ALA A 107 8.25 -1.63 3.33
N ILE A 108 7.22 -1.38 4.16
CA ILE A 108 7.39 -0.77 5.49
C ILE A 108 8.02 -1.77 6.47
N PHE A 109 7.60 -3.04 6.45
CA PHE A 109 8.21 -4.12 7.23
C PHE A 109 9.67 -4.38 6.85
N ALA A 110 10.02 -4.21 5.57
CA ALA A 110 11.38 -4.38 5.07
C ALA A 110 12.31 -3.22 5.45
N HIS A 111 11.78 -2.00 5.62
CA HIS A 111 12.55 -0.79 5.96
C HIS A 111 12.54 -0.39 7.44
N SER A 112 11.60 -0.89 8.25
CA SER A 112 11.48 -0.46 9.65
C SER A 112 10.89 -1.58 10.51
N PHE A 113 11.74 -2.54 10.91
CA PHE A 113 11.35 -3.53 11.92
C PHE A 113 12.05 -3.26 13.25
N LYS A 114 11.27 -3.27 14.34
CA LYS A 114 11.76 -3.23 15.72
C LYS A 114 11.55 -4.60 16.37
N VAL A 115 12.61 -5.43 16.48
CA VAL A 115 12.56 -6.69 17.24
C VAL A 115 13.06 -6.42 18.66
N GLU A 116 12.29 -6.81 19.68
CA GLU A 116 12.84 -7.01 21.02
C GLU A 116 13.66 -8.30 21.03
N LEU A 117 14.95 -8.19 21.35
CA LEU A 117 15.80 -9.36 21.50
C LEU A 117 15.56 -9.95 22.90
N LEU A 118 15.10 -11.20 22.95
CA LEU A 118 14.72 -11.95 24.15
C LEU A 118 15.79 -12.02 25.25
N SER A 119 17.00 -11.53 25.01
CA SER A 119 18.14 -11.72 25.90
C SER A 119 18.63 -10.49 26.65
N ASN A 120 18.20 -9.25 26.41
CA ASN A 120 18.86 -8.09 27.08
C ASN A 120 18.09 -6.74 27.18
N ASP A 121 16.76 -6.67 27.01
CA ASP A 121 16.04 -5.37 26.90
C ASP A 121 16.55 -4.45 25.77
N ASP A 122 17.29 -5.02 24.81
CA ASP A 122 17.79 -4.33 23.62
C ASP A 122 16.83 -4.56 22.45
N TYR A 123 16.62 -3.51 21.64
CA TYR A 123 15.87 -3.57 20.41
C TYR A 123 16.79 -3.37 19.20
N TYR A 124 16.54 -4.11 18.11
CA TYR A 124 17.15 -3.83 16.82
C TYR A 124 16.24 -2.90 16.02
N GLU A 125 16.79 -1.83 15.44
CA GLU A 125 16.09 -0.89 14.56
C GLU A 125 16.90 -0.79 13.26
N GLY A 126 16.33 -1.22 12.13
CA GLY A 126 17.02 -1.21 10.83
C GLY A 126 16.25 -1.95 9.73
N ASP A 127 16.87 -2.04 8.55
CA ASP A 127 16.33 -2.78 7.40
C ASP A 127 16.21 -4.28 7.73
N MET A 128 15.05 -4.88 7.48
CA MET A 128 14.87 -6.32 7.64
C MET A 128 15.81 -7.13 6.74
N SER A 129 16.18 -6.57 5.59
CA SER A 129 17.21 -7.16 4.73
C SER A 129 18.56 -7.27 5.45
N MET A 130 18.92 -6.32 6.32
CA MET A 130 20.14 -6.40 7.11
C MET A 130 20.04 -7.46 8.21
N LEU A 131 18.91 -7.51 8.92
CA LEU A 131 18.67 -8.53 9.95
C LEU A 131 18.67 -9.96 9.37
N ILE A 132 18.00 -10.18 8.24
CA ILE A 132 18.01 -11.46 7.53
C ILE A 132 19.43 -11.77 7.05
N GLY A 133 20.14 -10.78 6.50
CA GLY A 133 21.55 -10.93 6.13
C GLY A 133 22.42 -11.40 7.29
N GLU A 134 22.24 -10.81 8.48
CA GLU A 134 22.97 -11.16 9.69
C GLU A 134 22.63 -12.57 10.19
N ILE A 135 21.35 -12.93 10.26
CA ILE A 135 20.89 -14.29 10.63
C ILE A 135 21.47 -15.33 9.67
N ILE A 136 21.38 -15.11 8.36
CA ILE A 136 21.89 -16.05 7.35
C ILE A 136 23.43 -16.16 7.41
N SER A 137 24.13 -15.06 7.72
CA SER A 137 25.60 -15.04 7.82
C SER A 137 26.14 -15.77 9.05
N THR A 138 25.37 -15.81 10.14
CA THR A 138 25.75 -16.43 11.42
C THR A 138 25.32 -17.90 11.52
N ASN A 139 24.30 -18.30 10.77
CA ASN A 139 23.83 -19.67 10.68
C ASN A 139 24.86 -20.61 10.05
N SER A 140 24.84 -21.87 10.50
CA SER A 140 25.56 -22.94 9.80
C SER A 140 24.95 -23.20 8.42
N GLN A 141 25.73 -23.78 7.50
CA GLN A 141 25.23 -24.13 6.17
C GLN A 141 24.02 -25.07 6.22
N ASP A 142 23.96 -25.98 7.19
CA ASP A 142 22.87 -26.94 7.30
C ASP A 142 21.57 -26.26 7.72
N VAL A 143 21.64 -25.27 8.61
CA VAL A 143 20.48 -24.44 8.98
C VAL A 143 19.98 -23.64 7.78
N ASN A 144 20.88 -23.05 6.99
CA ASN A 144 20.50 -22.31 5.78
C ASN A 144 19.90 -23.23 4.70
N LYS A 145 20.39 -24.47 4.57
CA LYS A 145 19.81 -25.48 3.67
C LYS A 145 18.41 -25.90 4.10
N GLN A 146 18.17 -26.01 5.40
CA GLN A 146 16.85 -26.31 5.94
C GLN A 146 15.84 -25.20 5.60
N ILE A 147 16.22 -23.93 5.81
CA ILE A 147 15.38 -22.76 5.45
C ILE A 147 14.99 -22.78 3.97
N ILE A 148 15.94 -23.09 3.07
CA ILE A 148 15.67 -23.21 1.62
C ILE A 148 14.66 -24.33 1.34
N SER A 149 14.84 -25.48 1.98
CA SER A 149 13.97 -26.64 1.78
C SER A 149 12.56 -26.42 2.29
N ASP A 150 12.41 -25.74 3.42
CA ASP A 150 11.11 -25.43 4.01
C ASP A 150 10.29 -24.51 3.09
N TYR A 151 10.97 -23.68 2.27
CA TYR A 151 10.32 -22.78 1.31
C TYR A 151 10.09 -23.40 -0.08
N TYR A 152 11.10 -24.05 -0.67
CA TYR A 152 11.05 -24.54 -2.07
C TYR A 152 10.58 -26.00 -2.23
N VAL A 153 10.34 -26.73 -1.13
CA VAL A 153 9.83 -28.12 -1.12
C VAL A 153 10.66 -29.11 -1.95
N ASP A 154 12.00 -29.01 -1.90
CA ASP A 154 12.89 -30.09 -2.38
C ASP A 154 14.33 -30.01 -1.81
N TYR A 155 14.57 -30.70 -0.70
CA TYR A 155 15.90 -30.77 -0.04
C TYR A 155 16.99 -31.40 -0.95
N GLY A 156 16.58 -32.22 -1.94
CA GLY A 156 17.49 -32.97 -2.80
C GLY A 156 18.36 -32.08 -3.71
N MET A 157 17.83 -30.94 -4.12
CA MET A 157 18.54 -29.98 -5.00
C MET A 157 19.60 -29.15 -4.27
N VAL A 158 19.56 -29.08 -2.93
CA VAL A 158 20.34 -28.12 -2.14
C VAL A 158 21.67 -28.70 -1.61
N GLN A 159 21.85 -30.03 -1.68
CA GLN A 159 23.02 -30.68 -1.07
C GLN A 159 24.37 -30.32 -1.71
N ASN A 160 24.37 -30.04 -3.02
CA ASN A 160 25.58 -29.81 -3.82
C ASN A 160 25.84 -28.32 -4.15
N LEU A 161 25.14 -27.39 -3.49
CA LEU A 161 25.30 -25.96 -3.73
C LEU A 161 26.52 -25.40 -2.97
N SER A 162 27.16 -24.39 -3.57
CA SER A 162 28.26 -23.68 -2.92
C SER A 162 27.75 -22.85 -1.73
N ALA A 163 28.65 -22.56 -0.78
CA ALA A 163 28.36 -21.74 0.40
C ALA A 163 27.65 -20.43 0.06
N MET A 164 28.14 -19.74 -0.97
CA MET A 164 27.63 -18.44 -1.41
C MET A 164 26.20 -18.56 -1.98
N ILE A 165 25.93 -19.61 -2.77
CA ILE A 165 24.61 -19.85 -3.34
C ILE A 165 23.62 -20.24 -2.24
N VAL A 166 24.05 -21.05 -1.27
CA VAL A 166 23.23 -21.41 -0.09
C VAL A 166 22.86 -20.16 0.70
N GLN A 167 23.79 -19.23 0.94
CA GLN A 167 23.47 -17.97 1.63
C GLN A 167 22.46 -17.12 0.86
N GLN A 168 22.64 -16.93 -0.44
CA GLN A 168 21.72 -16.12 -1.25
C GLN A 168 20.31 -16.73 -1.33
N LEU A 169 20.20 -18.05 -1.49
CA LEU A 169 18.91 -18.72 -1.55
C LEU A 169 18.23 -18.76 -0.17
N ALA A 170 18.98 -18.95 0.91
CA ALA A 170 18.43 -18.93 2.26
C ALA A 170 17.93 -17.53 2.63
N PHE A 171 18.62 -16.48 2.18
CA PHE A 171 18.14 -15.10 2.30
C PHE A 171 16.78 -14.93 1.60
N ILE A 172 16.67 -15.32 0.33
CA ILE A 172 15.43 -15.18 -0.46
C ILE A 172 14.29 -15.99 0.17
N ALA A 173 14.57 -17.22 0.60
CA ALA A 173 13.60 -18.09 1.24
C ALA A 173 13.11 -17.51 2.58
N LEU A 174 14.02 -17.08 3.46
CA LEU A 174 13.65 -16.51 4.75
C LEU A 174 12.88 -15.20 4.61
N PHE A 175 13.31 -14.34 3.68
CA PHE A 175 12.61 -13.10 3.34
C PHE A 175 11.18 -13.37 2.85
N SER A 176 11.00 -14.41 2.03
CA SER A 176 9.69 -14.77 1.49
C SER A 176 8.78 -15.46 2.52
N ILE A 177 9.34 -16.27 3.44
CA ILE A 177 8.61 -16.85 4.57
C ILE A 177 8.11 -15.74 5.50
N LEU A 178 8.98 -14.80 5.86
CA LEU A 178 8.62 -13.67 6.73
C LEU A 178 7.57 -12.78 6.08
N ASN A 179 7.66 -12.55 4.77
CA ASN A 179 6.62 -11.84 4.02
C ASN A 179 5.25 -12.53 4.16
N ARG A 180 5.22 -13.86 3.96
CA ARG A 180 3.98 -14.64 4.00
C ARG A 180 3.35 -14.73 5.39
N GLU A 181 4.16 -14.91 6.43
CA GLU A 181 3.68 -15.18 7.80
C GLU A 181 3.41 -13.89 8.60
N VAL A 182 4.22 -12.84 8.38
CA VAL A 182 4.13 -11.60 9.18
C VAL A 182 3.32 -10.52 8.48
N GLY A 183 3.30 -10.49 7.13
CA GLY A 183 2.52 -9.53 6.35
C GLY A 183 1.05 -9.42 6.78
N PRO A 184 0.31 -10.54 6.97
CA PRO A 184 -1.09 -10.47 7.41
C PRO A 184 -1.32 -10.08 8.88
N SER A 185 -0.30 -10.24 9.74
CA SER A 185 -0.43 -10.16 11.21
C SER A 185 -0.23 -8.74 11.76
N VAL A 186 0.39 -7.85 10.98
CA VAL A 186 0.60 -6.43 11.30
C VAL A 186 -0.63 -5.58 10.97
N VAL A 187 -1.61 -6.15 10.25
CA VAL A 187 -2.86 -5.50 9.79
C VAL A 187 -3.99 -5.57 10.83
N ARG A 188 -3.70 -5.79 12.12
CA ARG A 188 -4.70 -5.80 13.19
C ARG A 188 -4.39 -4.86 14.34
#